data_AF-A0A164KQ55-F1
#
_entry.id   AF-A0A164KQ55-F1
#
_cell.length_a   1.000
_cell.length_b   1.000
_cell.length_c   1.000
_cell.angle_alpha   90.00
_cell.angle_beta   90.00
_cell.angle_gamma   90.00
#
_symmetry.space_group_name_H-M   'P 1'
#
loop_
_entity.id
_entity.type
_entity.pdbx_description
1 polymer ?
#
loop_
_entity_poly.entity_id
_entity_poly.type
_entity_poly.pdbx_seq_one_letter_code
_entity_poly.pdbx_strand_id
1 'polypeptide(L)'
;MIITLFTYILLGLSLAIPAGAMTVQMTKQGMRNGFVHGWFVGIGGMTVDLSLIVLIYLGFSSVLTNPWVETVMWLLGFVFLMFIGIESIKEAKSEVNMEGEDPNKSLLSAYLSGFMIAISPANIVFWIGVFGPVLVSSLGNASTSTFILIAVGILLGILMHDMILLSFVHFTRRFLNPTFIKRVSIFAAIVLFGFSGYFGYEFIKQVMTFISKA
;
A
#
# COMPACT_ATOMS: atom_id res chain seq x y z
N MET A 1 27.99 2.45 1.93
CA MET A 1 27.24 2.44 0.65
C MET A 1 26.55 1.11 0.41
N ILE A 2 27.24 -0.02 0.19
CA ILE A 2 26.60 -1.33 -0.08
C ILE A 2 25.76 -1.82 1.12
N ILE A 3 26.32 -1.80 2.33
CA ILE A 3 25.61 -2.20 3.56
C ILE A 3 24.35 -1.35 3.77
N THR A 4 24.48 -0.04 3.57
CA THR A 4 23.37 0.92 3.63
C THR A 4 22.28 0.54 2.64
N LEU A 5 22.63 0.34 1.37
CA LEU A 5 21.68 -0.03 0.32
C LEU A 5 20.93 -1.32 0.69
N PHE A 6 21.66 -2.36 1.09
CA PHE A 6 21.07 -3.63 1.50
C PHE A 6 20.14 -3.50 2.71
N THR A 7 20.52 -2.67 3.69
CA THR A 7 19.68 -2.37 4.87
C THR A 7 18.34 -1.78 4.45
N TYR A 8 18.34 -0.81 3.53
CA TYR A 8 17.12 -0.15 3.09
C TYR A 8 16.31 -0.99 2.08
N ILE A 9 16.94 -1.91 1.35
CA ILE A 9 16.23 -2.97 0.61
C ILE A 9 15.45 -3.87 1.57
N LEU A 10 16.11 -4.38 2.61
CA LEU A 10 15.45 -5.21 3.62
C LEU A 10 14.35 -4.46 4.35
N LEU A 11 14.55 -3.16 4.62
CA LEU A 11 13.52 -2.32 5.21
C LEU A 11 12.31 -2.19 4.27
N GLY A 12 12.52 -1.80 3.00
CA GLY A 12 11.44 -1.69 2.02
C GLY A 12 10.67 -3.00 1.86
N LEU A 13 11.39 -4.13 1.79
CA LEU A 13 10.80 -5.47 1.76
C LEU A 13 9.95 -5.74 3.01
N SER A 14 10.51 -5.50 4.20
CA SER A 14 9.82 -5.75 5.48
C SER A 14 8.53 -4.95 5.62
N LEU A 15 8.53 -3.73 5.10
CA LEU A 15 7.39 -2.82 5.16
C LEU A 15 6.32 -3.13 4.11
N ALA A 16 6.69 -3.82 3.02
CA ALA A 16 5.75 -4.25 1.98
C ALA A 16 5.08 -5.62 2.29
N ILE A 17 5.69 -6.44 3.15
CA ILE A 17 5.16 -7.76 3.56
C ILE A 17 3.76 -7.72 4.20
N PRO A 18 3.38 -6.74 5.05
CA PRO A 18 2.06 -6.67 5.63
C PRO A 18 0.98 -6.67 4.53
N ALA A 19 0.01 -7.57 4.65
CA ALA A 19 -1.06 -7.69 3.65
C ALA A 19 -1.98 -6.46 3.68
N GLY A 20 -1.84 -5.59 2.67
CA GLY A 20 -2.67 -4.40 2.46
C GLY A 20 -3.56 -4.48 1.21
N ALA A 21 -4.37 -3.45 0.99
CA ALA A 21 -5.23 -3.33 -0.19
C ALA A 21 -4.46 -3.51 -1.52
N MET A 22 -3.23 -2.99 -1.58
CA MET A 22 -2.32 -3.17 -2.71
C MET A 22 -2.00 -4.65 -2.96
N THR A 23 -1.50 -5.37 -1.96
CA THR A 23 -1.16 -6.80 -2.02
C THR A 23 -2.36 -7.64 -2.47
N VAL A 24 -3.55 -7.32 -1.96
CA VAL A 24 -4.81 -7.98 -2.33
C VAL A 24 -5.14 -7.74 -3.80
N GLN A 25 -5.09 -6.49 -4.25
CA GLN A 25 -5.40 -6.15 -5.64
C GLN A 25 -4.36 -6.75 -6.62
N MET A 26 -3.08 -6.72 -6.26
CA MET A 26 -2.01 -7.38 -7.02
C MET A 26 -2.24 -8.88 -7.14
N THR A 27 -2.61 -9.52 -6.02
CA THR A 27 -2.93 -10.95 -5.98
C THR A 27 -4.16 -11.26 -6.84
N LYS A 28 -5.24 -10.51 -6.67
CA LYS A 28 -6.48 -10.65 -7.44
C LYS A 28 -6.21 -10.53 -8.94
N GLN A 29 -5.49 -9.49 -9.34
CA GLN A 29 -5.16 -9.24 -10.73
C GLN A 29 -4.17 -10.28 -11.28
N GLY A 30 -3.20 -10.70 -10.47
CA GLY A 30 -2.25 -11.77 -10.78
C GLY A 30 -2.91 -13.14 -10.99
N MET A 31 -3.92 -13.45 -10.16
CA MET A 31 -4.69 -14.69 -10.25
C MET A 31 -5.63 -14.68 -11.46
N ARG A 32 -6.36 -13.58 -11.67
CA ARG A 32 -7.40 -13.49 -12.71
C ARG A 32 -6.83 -13.22 -14.10
N ASN A 33 -5.90 -12.27 -14.21
CA ASN A 33 -5.42 -11.73 -15.49
C ASN A 33 -3.94 -12.07 -15.76
N GLY A 34 -3.26 -12.69 -14.80
CA GLY A 34 -1.88 -13.15 -14.95
C GLY A 34 -0.85 -12.19 -14.33
N PHE A 35 0.40 -12.67 -14.30
CA PHE A 35 1.52 -12.01 -13.62
C PHE A 35 1.67 -10.53 -14.01
N VAL A 36 1.66 -10.25 -15.31
CA VAL A 36 1.93 -8.91 -15.85
C VAL A 36 0.89 -7.91 -15.36
N HIS A 37 -0.39 -8.26 -15.38
CA HIS A 37 -1.41 -7.36 -14.87
C HIS A 37 -1.30 -7.13 -13.37
N GLY A 38 -1.00 -8.17 -12.58
CA GLY A 38 -0.71 -8.00 -11.15
C GLY A 38 0.49 -7.08 -10.91
N TRP A 39 1.51 -7.16 -11.77
CA TRP A 39 2.69 -6.30 -11.68
C TRP A 39 2.39 -4.85 -12.03
N PHE A 40 1.56 -4.60 -13.04
CA PHE A 40 1.14 -3.25 -13.39
C PHE A 40 0.36 -2.57 -12.26
N VAL A 41 -0.40 -3.31 -11.44
CA VAL A 41 -0.97 -2.78 -10.19
C VAL A 41 0.14 -2.30 -9.25
N GLY A 42 1.18 -3.11 -9.03
CA GLY A 42 2.34 -2.74 -8.21
C GLY A 42 3.05 -1.50 -8.72
N ILE A 43 3.31 -1.42 -10.03
CA ILE A 43 3.92 -0.23 -10.67
C ILE A 43 3.06 1.03 -10.48
N GLY A 44 1.73 0.89 -10.53
CA GLY A 44 0.79 1.96 -10.20
C GLY A 44 1.00 2.49 -8.78
N GLY A 45 1.15 1.60 -7.81
CA GLY A 45 1.43 1.97 -6.43
C GLY A 45 2.81 2.60 -6.23
N MET A 46 3.85 1.98 -6.80
CA MET A 46 5.22 2.49 -6.74
C MET A 46 5.38 3.88 -7.36
N THR A 47 4.51 4.27 -8.30
CA THR A 47 4.49 5.65 -8.83
C THR A 47 4.14 6.65 -7.73
N VAL A 48 3.19 6.32 -6.87
CA VAL A 48 2.80 7.16 -5.73
C VAL A 48 3.90 7.14 -4.67
N ASP A 49 4.50 5.97 -4.38
CA ASP A 49 5.63 5.86 -3.45
C ASP A 49 6.79 6.77 -3.86
N LEU A 50 7.18 6.75 -5.14
CA LEU A 50 8.21 7.62 -5.69
C LEU A 50 7.82 9.10 -5.55
N SER A 51 6.56 9.44 -5.82
CA SER A 51 6.04 10.81 -5.68
C SER A 51 6.12 11.29 -4.22
N LEU A 52 5.78 10.45 -3.25
CA LEU A 52 5.87 10.75 -1.83
C LEU A 52 7.33 10.94 -1.38
N ILE A 53 8.25 10.09 -1.83
CA ILE A 53 9.70 10.26 -1.58
C ILE A 53 10.17 11.63 -2.06
N VAL A 54 9.81 12.02 -3.29
CA VAL A 54 10.18 13.30 -3.87
C VAL A 54 9.58 14.46 -3.08
N LEU A 55 8.31 14.39 -2.70
CA LEU A 55 7.68 15.42 -1.86
C LEU A 55 8.40 15.57 -0.51
N ILE A 56 8.75 14.47 0.14
CA ILE A 56 9.50 14.50 1.41
C ILE A 56 10.88 15.14 1.21
N TYR A 57 11.59 14.80 0.13
CA TYR A 57 12.87 15.44 -0.22
C TYR A 57 12.75 16.95 -0.40
N LEU A 58 11.66 17.43 -0.99
CA LEU A 58 11.36 18.85 -1.19
C LEU A 58 10.91 19.58 0.09
N GLY A 59 10.85 18.91 1.24
CA GLY A 59 10.49 19.52 2.52
C GLY A 59 9.00 19.52 2.84
N PHE A 60 8.17 18.82 2.05
CA PHE A 60 6.73 18.67 2.36
C PHE A 60 6.45 17.76 3.56
N SER A 61 7.47 17.15 4.18
CA SER A 61 7.31 16.37 5.41
C SER A 61 6.67 17.18 6.55
N SER A 62 7.00 18.47 6.66
CA SER A 62 6.42 19.40 7.66
C SER A 62 4.92 19.65 7.46
N VAL A 63 4.45 19.63 6.21
CA VAL A 63 3.02 19.76 5.87
C VAL A 63 2.28 18.47 6.21
N LEU A 64 2.88 17.33 5.86
CA LEU A 64 2.30 16.00 6.08
C LEU A 64 2.24 15.59 7.55
N THR A 65 3.12 16.15 8.38
CA THR A 65 3.14 15.94 9.84
C THR A 65 2.47 17.08 10.62
N ASN A 66 1.83 18.02 9.93
CA ASN A 66 1.02 19.04 10.58
C ASN A 66 -0.16 18.34 11.29
N PRO A 67 -0.40 18.61 12.58
CA PRO A 67 -1.45 17.91 13.34
C PRO A 67 -2.83 17.94 12.67
N TRP A 68 -3.22 19.05 12.04
CA TRP A 68 -4.51 19.16 11.34
C TRP A 68 -4.58 18.30 10.09
N VAL A 69 -3.49 18.30 9.31
CA VAL A 69 -3.37 17.49 8.10
C VAL A 69 -3.39 16.02 8.48
N GLU A 70 -2.60 15.64 9.48
CA GLU A 70 -2.53 14.28 10.00
C GLU A 70 -3.91 13.77 10.48
N THR A 71 -4.67 14.59 11.23
CA THR A 71 -6.02 14.25 11.68
C THR A 71 -6.99 14.02 10.52
N VAL A 72 -7.00 14.90 9.52
CA VAL A 72 -7.85 14.72 8.32
C VAL A 72 -7.46 13.44 7.60
N MET A 73 -6.18 13.15 7.51
CA MET A 73 -5.69 11.96 6.84
C MET A 73 -6.06 10.68 7.62
N TRP A 74 -6.02 10.66 8.96
CA TRP A 74 -6.53 9.55 9.78
C TRP A 74 -8.01 9.25 9.49
N LEU A 75 -8.85 10.30 9.43
CA LEU A 75 -10.27 10.16 9.12
C LEU A 75 -10.49 9.59 7.72
N LEU A 76 -9.85 10.16 6.72
CA LEU A 76 -9.97 9.70 5.34
C LEU A 76 -9.46 8.27 5.18
N GLY A 77 -8.38 7.90 5.89
CA GLY A 77 -7.85 6.56 5.90
C GLY A 77 -8.79 5.54 6.53
N PHE A 78 -9.43 5.90 7.66
CA PHE A 78 -10.50 5.10 8.28
C PHE A 78 -11.62 4.79 7.27
N VAL A 79 -12.17 5.83 6.62
CA VAL A 79 -13.27 5.69 5.65
C VAL A 79 -12.86 4.86 4.44
N PHE A 80 -11.66 5.09 3.90
CA PHE A 80 -11.18 4.36 2.73
C PHE A 80 -10.94 2.88 3.03
N LEU A 81 -10.28 2.53 4.14
CA LEU A 81 -10.06 1.13 4.52
C LEU A 81 -11.38 0.41 4.83
N MET A 82 -12.33 1.11 5.44
CA MET A 82 -13.68 0.59 5.64
C MET A 82 -14.35 0.29 4.30
N PHE A 83 -14.24 1.21 3.33
CA PHE A 83 -14.78 1.03 1.97
C PHE A 83 -14.16 -0.17 1.26
N ILE A 84 -12.82 -0.29 1.23
CA ILE A 84 -12.13 -1.42 0.59
C ILE A 84 -12.44 -2.75 1.30
N GLY A 85 -12.55 -2.75 2.63
CA GLY A 85 -12.97 -3.92 3.40
C GLY A 85 -14.39 -4.38 3.02
N ILE A 86 -15.33 -3.45 2.88
CA ILE A 86 -16.70 -3.74 2.43
C ILE A 86 -16.70 -4.25 0.98
N GLU A 87 -15.95 -3.62 0.08
CA GLU A 87 -15.84 -4.04 -1.32
C GLU A 87 -15.27 -5.45 -1.43
N SER A 88 -14.22 -5.76 -0.68
CA SER A 88 -13.62 -7.10 -0.61
C SER A 88 -14.61 -8.18 -0.17
N ILE A 89 -15.52 -7.87 0.75
CA ILE A 89 -16.60 -8.79 1.18
C ILE A 89 -17.68 -8.94 0.11
N LYS A 90 -18.09 -7.84 -0.53
CA LYS A 90 -19.09 -7.87 -1.61
C LYS A 90 -18.62 -8.73 -2.76
N GLU A 91 -17.37 -8.57 -3.17
CA GLU A 91 -16.74 -9.37 -4.22
C GLU A 91 -16.54 -10.84 -3.81
N ALA A 92 -16.24 -11.12 -2.54
CA ALA A 92 -16.20 -12.49 -2.02
C ALA A 92 -17.58 -13.19 -2.00
N LYS A 93 -18.66 -12.41 -2.05
CA LYS A 93 -20.05 -12.88 -2.07
C LYS A 93 -20.64 -12.99 -3.47
N SER A 94 -20.19 -12.19 -4.43
CA SER A 94 -20.51 -12.44 -5.84
C SER A 94 -19.96 -13.80 -6.24
N GLU A 95 -20.76 -14.60 -6.95
CA GLU A 95 -20.26 -15.84 -7.55
C GLU A 95 -19.00 -15.50 -8.32
N VAL A 96 -17.89 -16.18 -7.98
CA VAL A 96 -16.65 -16.08 -8.75
C VAL A 96 -16.94 -16.73 -10.10
N ASN A 97 -17.60 -15.99 -10.99
CA ASN A 97 -17.72 -16.33 -12.39
C ASN A 97 -16.31 -16.16 -12.97
N MET A 98 -15.50 -17.21 -12.82
CA MET A 98 -14.24 -17.35 -13.55
C MET A 98 -14.47 -17.34 -15.07
N GLU A 99 -15.73 -17.45 -15.52
CA GLU A 99 -16.14 -17.57 -16.92
C GLU A 99 -16.71 -16.28 -17.53
N GLY A 100 -16.80 -15.14 -16.82
CA GLY A 100 -17.72 -14.07 -17.22
C GLY A 100 -17.28 -12.59 -17.19
N GLU A 101 -16.04 -12.24 -16.87
CA GLU A 101 -15.60 -10.83 -16.98
C GLU A 101 -14.51 -10.68 -18.05
N ASP A 102 -14.73 -9.72 -18.95
CA ASP A 102 -13.99 -9.42 -20.18
C ASP A 102 -12.48 -9.73 -20.08
N PRO A 103 -11.95 -10.66 -20.90
CA PRO A 103 -10.56 -11.12 -20.88
C PRO A 103 -9.52 -10.02 -21.22
N ASN A 104 -9.95 -8.77 -21.36
CA ASN A 104 -9.14 -7.64 -21.79
C ASN A 104 -9.21 -6.42 -20.83
N LYS A 105 -9.14 -6.61 -19.50
CA LYS A 105 -8.76 -5.47 -18.65
C LYS A 105 -7.36 -5.01 -19.07
N SER A 106 -7.29 -3.80 -19.63
CA SER A 106 -6.04 -3.23 -20.14
C SER A 106 -5.00 -3.12 -19.02
N LEU A 107 -3.72 -3.18 -19.39
CA LEU A 107 -2.62 -2.94 -18.44
C LEU A 107 -2.75 -1.56 -17.78
N LEU A 108 -3.29 -0.58 -18.52
CA LEU A 108 -3.60 0.74 -17.98
C LEU A 108 -4.66 0.69 -16.87
N SER A 109 -5.71 -0.13 -17.02
CA SER A 109 -6.71 -0.30 -15.96
C SER A 109 -6.11 -0.93 -14.71
N ALA A 110 -5.24 -1.93 -14.87
CA ALA A 110 -4.52 -2.54 -13.76
C ALA A 110 -3.62 -1.51 -13.04
N TYR A 111 -2.83 -0.76 -13.80
CA TYR A 111 -2.01 0.34 -13.29
C TYR A 111 -2.83 1.39 -12.53
N LEU A 112 -3.91 1.90 -13.15
CA LEU A 112 -4.78 2.90 -12.53
C LEU A 112 -5.43 2.36 -11.24
N SER A 113 -5.75 1.07 -11.18
CA SER A 113 -6.28 0.49 -9.93
C SER A 113 -5.25 0.53 -8.80
N GLY A 114 -3.98 0.21 -9.07
CA GLY A 114 -2.91 0.31 -8.09
C GLY A 114 -2.61 1.76 -7.70
N PHE A 115 -2.57 2.65 -8.68
CA PHE A 115 -2.40 4.09 -8.46
C PHE A 115 -3.50 4.67 -7.57
N MET A 116 -4.77 4.34 -7.83
CA MET A 116 -5.92 4.82 -7.05
C MET A 116 -5.91 4.28 -5.61
N ILE A 117 -5.47 3.04 -5.40
CA ILE A 117 -5.29 2.50 -4.05
C ILE A 117 -4.14 3.25 -3.35
N ALA A 118 -3.03 3.50 -4.04
CA ALA A 118 -1.86 4.10 -3.42
C ALA A 118 -2.01 5.60 -3.12
N ILE A 119 -2.77 6.34 -3.94
CA ILE A 119 -3.12 7.74 -3.65
C ILE A 119 -4.22 7.87 -2.59
N SER A 120 -4.79 6.75 -2.14
CA SER A 120 -5.78 6.79 -1.08
C SER A 120 -5.19 7.41 0.18
N PRO A 121 -5.98 8.20 0.92
CA PRO A 121 -5.49 8.82 2.15
C PRO A 121 -5.00 7.80 3.17
N ALA A 122 -5.60 6.60 3.24
CA ALA A 122 -5.13 5.51 4.08
C ALA A 122 -3.69 5.11 3.76
N ASN A 123 -3.41 4.90 2.47
CA ASN A 123 -2.09 4.49 2.02
C ASN A 123 -1.08 5.61 2.25
N ILE A 124 -1.43 6.87 1.96
CA ILE A 124 -0.55 8.02 2.19
C ILE A 124 -0.22 8.16 3.70
N VAL A 125 -1.20 8.05 4.60
CA VAL A 125 -0.97 8.05 6.07
C VAL A 125 -0.05 6.94 6.49
N PHE A 126 -0.36 5.71 6.07
CA PHE A 126 0.45 4.54 6.43
C PHE A 126 1.88 4.73 5.96
N TRP A 127 2.03 5.15 4.70
CA TRP A 127 3.32 5.36 4.08
C TRP A 127 4.12 6.44 4.82
N ILE A 128 3.52 7.58 5.13
CA ILE A 128 4.20 8.66 5.88
C ILE A 128 4.46 8.26 7.32
N GLY A 129 3.53 7.61 8.01
CA GLY A 129 3.70 7.21 9.41
C GLY A 129 4.78 6.15 9.60
N VAL A 130 4.96 5.27 8.62
CA VAL A 130 5.90 4.14 8.69
C VAL A 130 7.22 4.45 7.97
N PHE A 131 7.19 4.88 6.71
CA PHE A 131 8.39 5.16 5.90
C PHE A 131 8.89 6.60 6.10
N GLY A 132 7.99 7.55 6.37
CA GLY A 132 8.33 8.98 6.48
C GLY A 132 9.39 9.28 7.55
N PRO A 133 9.27 8.85 8.82
CA PRO A 133 10.30 9.06 9.83
C PRO A 133 11.68 8.53 9.44
N VAL A 134 11.73 7.38 8.75
CA VAL A 134 12.99 6.79 8.31
C VAL A 134 13.62 7.66 7.21
N LEU A 135 12.82 8.13 6.24
CA LEU A 135 13.30 9.03 5.19
C LEU A 135 13.69 10.41 5.73
N VAL A 136 12.93 10.96 6.66
CA VAL A 136 13.19 12.28 7.28
C VAL A 136 14.41 12.24 8.21
N SER A 137 14.57 11.19 9.02
CA SER A 137 15.80 11.03 9.83
C SER A 137 17.05 10.88 8.95
N SER A 138 16.86 10.31 7.76
CA SER A 138 17.90 10.22 6.73
C SER A 138 18.16 11.53 5.99
N LEU A 139 17.28 12.54 6.07
CA LEU A 139 17.46 13.87 5.46
C LEU A 139 18.29 14.84 6.32
N GLY A 140 18.73 14.46 7.52
CA GLY A 140 19.51 15.31 8.45
C GLY A 140 20.90 15.69 7.91
N ASN A 141 21.98 15.35 8.63
CA ASN A 141 23.36 15.65 8.18
C ASN A 141 23.83 14.84 6.95
N ALA A 142 22.90 14.23 6.21
CA ALA A 142 23.20 13.34 5.10
C ALA A 142 23.28 14.12 3.77
N SER A 143 24.21 13.71 2.91
CA SER A 143 24.30 14.23 1.55
C SER A 143 23.09 13.81 0.70
N THR A 144 22.76 14.58 -0.34
CA THR A 144 21.76 14.20 -1.36
C THR A 144 21.99 12.79 -1.92
N SER A 145 23.26 12.40 -2.12
CA SER A 145 23.63 11.05 -2.57
C SER A 145 23.21 9.96 -1.58
N THR A 146 23.29 10.23 -0.28
CA THR A 146 22.86 9.30 0.76
C THR A 146 21.35 9.15 0.77
N PHE A 147 20.61 10.26 0.63
CA PHE A 147 19.14 10.21 0.52
C PHE A 147 18.68 9.39 -0.69
N ILE A 148 19.28 9.61 -1.87
CA ILE A 148 18.94 8.86 -3.09
C ILE A 148 19.21 7.37 -2.90
N LEU A 149 20.34 7.00 -2.28
CA LEU A 149 20.67 5.60 -2.00
C LEU A 149 19.63 4.93 -1.10
N ILE A 150 19.11 5.66 -0.11
CA ILE A 150 18.07 5.20 0.82
C ILE A 150 16.74 5.02 0.11
N ALA A 151 16.31 6.03 -0.65
CA ALA A 151 15.10 5.99 -1.46
C ALA A 151 15.09 4.83 -2.45
N VAL A 152 16.20 4.66 -3.19
CA VAL A 152 16.38 3.53 -4.13
C VAL A 152 16.35 2.20 -3.39
N GLY A 153 17.00 2.10 -2.23
CA GLY A 153 16.95 0.89 -1.40
C GLY A 153 15.52 0.50 -1.04
N ILE A 154 14.73 1.44 -0.52
CA ILE A 154 13.32 1.21 -0.17
C ILE A 154 12.50 0.77 -1.38
N LEU A 155 12.60 1.49 -2.51
CA LEU A 155 11.86 1.16 -3.74
C LEU A 155 12.26 -0.21 -4.31
N LEU A 156 13.54 -0.59 -4.22
CA LEU A 156 14.01 -1.92 -4.61
C LEU A 156 13.46 -3.01 -3.68
N GLY A 157 13.35 -2.72 -2.38
CA GLY A 157 12.70 -3.62 -1.41
C GLY A 157 11.22 -3.86 -1.73
N ILE A 158 10.48 -2.80 -2.06
CA ILE A 158 9.08 -2.87 -2.48
C ILE A 158 8.95 -3.65 -3.80
N LEU A 159 9.81 -3.33 -4.78
CA LEU A 159 9.83 -4.07 -6.06
C LEU A 159 10.13 -5.57 -5.84
N MET A 160 11.07 -5.88 -4.96
CA MET A 160 11.42 -7.26 -4.63
C MET A 160 10.23 -8.01 -4.01
N HIS A 161 9.51 -7.36 -3.09
CA HIS A 161 8.26 -7.90 -2.54
C HIS A 161 7.27 -8.22 -3.67
N ASP A 162 7.00 -7.26 -4.56
CA ASP A 162 6.04 -7.40 -5.63
C ASP A 162 6.39 -8.54 -6.58
N MET A 163 7.67 -8.69 -6.93
CA MET A 163 8.18 -9.79 -7.74
C MET A 163 7.99 -11.15 -7.05
N ILE A 164 8.30 -11.25 -5.76
CA ILE A 164 8.16 -12.49 -4.99
C ILE A 164 6.67 -12.88 -4.90
N LEU A 165 5.81 -11.92 -4.51
CA LEU A 165 4.38 -12.12 -4.39
C LEU A 165 3.79 -12.61 -5.70
N LEU A 166 4.04 -11.90 -6.81
CA LEU A 166 3.42 -12.22 -8.08
C LEU A 166 3.97 -13.51 -8.69
N SER A 167 5.25 -13.83 -8.45
CA SER A 167 5.81 -15.13 -8.83
C SER A 167 5.09 -16.24 -8.07
N PHE A 168 4.93 -16.09 -6.76
CA PHE A 168 4.19 -17.04 -5.92
C PHE A 168 2.75 -17.21 -6.41
N VAL A 169 2.04 -16.11 -6.67
CA VAL A 169 0.67 -16.11 -7.21
C VAL A 169 0.62 -16.81 -8.58
N HIS A 170 1.56 -16.53 -9.47
CA HIS A 170 1.63 -17.16 -10.79
C HIS A 170 1.81 -18.68 -10.70
N PHE A 171 2.66 -19.17 -9.80
CA PHE A 171 2.88 -20.61 -9.62
C PHE A 171 1.74 -21.31 -8.88
N THR A 172 1.08 -20.61 -7.96
CA THR A 172 0.01 -21.19 -7.14
C THR A 172 -1.34 -21.17 -7.85
N ARG A 173 -1.61 -20.23 -8.77
CA ARG A 173 -2.91 -20.10 -9.45
C ARG A 173 -3.43 -21.41 -10.08
N ARG A 174 -2.53 -22.29 -10.53
CA ARG A 174 -2.89 -23.61 -11.11
C ARG A 174 -3.50 -24.60 -10.11
N PHE A 175 -3.44 -24.29 -8.81
CA PHE A 175 -3.92 -25.13 -7.72
C PHE A 175 -5.04 -24.48 -6.90
N LEU A 176 -5.51 -23.29 -7.27
CA LEU A 176 -6.45 -22.51 -6.47
C LEU A 176 -7.88 -22.66 -6.98
N ASN A 177 -8.76 -23.16 -6.12
CA ASN A 177 -10.21 -23.20 -6.38
C ASN A 177 -10.89 -21.88 -5.97
N PRO A 178 -12.09 -21.59 -6.49
CA PRO A 178 -12.86 -20.39 -6.12
C PRO A 178 -13.06 -20.22 -4.60
N THR A 179 -13.16 -21.32 -3.86
CA THR A 179 -13.30 -21.34 -2.40
C THR A 179 -12.07 -20.76 -1.69
N PHE A 180 -10.87 -21.03 -2.19
CA PHE A 180 -9.63 -20.48 -1.64
C PHE A 180 -9.55 -18.96 -1.86
N ILE A 181 -9.89 -18.50 -3.08
CA ILE A 181 -9.95 -17.06 -3.40
C ILE A 181 -10.89 -16.34 -2.43
N LYS A 182 -12.09 -16.89 -2.24
CA LYS A 182 -13.08 -16.35 -1.30
C LYS A 182 -12.55 -16.26 0.13
N ARG A 183 -11.85 -17.29 0.62
CA ARG A 183 -11.25 -17.30 1.98
C ARG A 183 -10.19 -16.22 2.14
N VAL A 184 -9.31 -16.06 1.14
CA VAL A 184 -8.28 -15.02 1.15
C VAL A 184 -8.92 -13.63 1.13
N SER A 185 -9.95 -13.39 0.32
CA SER A 185 -10.67 -12.10 0.29
C SER A 185 -11.36 -11.77 1.61
N ILE A 186 -11.97 -12.75 2.29
CA ILE A 186 -12.58 -12.56 3.61
C ILE A 186 -11.51 -12.26 4.67
N PHE A 187 -10.41 -13.01 4.66
CA PHE A 187 -9.30 -12.77 5.59
C PHE A 187 -8.70 -11.37 5.41
N ALA A 188 -8.47 -10.97 4.16
CA ALA A 188 -8.02 -9.62 3.82
C ALA A 188 -8.99 -8.54 4.33
N ALA A 189 -10.30 -8.73 4.16
CA ALA A 189 -11.30 -7.79 4.66
C ALA A 189 -11.27 -7.65 6.19
N ILE A 190 -11.08 -8.75 6.93
CA ILE A 190 -10.93 -8.71 8.39
C ILE A 190 -9.71 -7.88 8.80
N VAL A 191 -8.57 -8.10 8.13
CA VAL A 191 -7.34 -7.33 8.37
C VAL A 191 -7.57 -5.84 8.07
N LEU A 192 -8.22 -5.51 6.95
CA LEU A 192 -8.53 -4.14 6.57
C LEU A 192 -9.46 -3.44 7.58
N PHE A 193 -10.46 -4.14 8.13
CA PHE A 193 -11.29 -3.59 9.19
C PHE A 193 -10.52 -3.38 10.50
N GLY A 194 -9.57 -4.26 10.83
CA GLY A 194 -8.66 -4.05 11.96
C GLY A 194 -7.86 -2.76 11.82
N PHE A 195 -7.25 -2.53 10.65
CA PHE A 195 -6.55 -1.28 10.37
C PHE A 195 -7.48 -0.07 10.35
N SER A 196 -8.67 -0.19 9.76
CA SER A 196 -9.68 0.87 9.77
C SER A 196 -10.01 1.28 11.21
N GLY A 197 -10.32 0.32 12.10
CA GLY A 197 -10.59 0.58 13.51
C GLY A 197 -9.43 1.31 14.22
N TYR A 198 -8.19 0.91 13.95
CA TYR A 198 -7.00 1.60 14.48
C TYR A 198 -6.90 3.07 13.99
N PHE A 199 -7.16 3.32 12.70
CA PHE A 199 -7.14 4.68 12.14
C PHE A 199 -8.25 5.56 12.74
N GLY A 200 -9.44 4.98 12.94
CA GLY A 200 -10.54 5.66 13.62
C GLY A 200 -10.21 6.02 15.08
N TYR A 201 -9.51 5.13 15.78
CA TYR A 201 -9.02 5.39 17.14
C TYR A 201 -8.01 6.55 17.19
N GLU A 202 -7.00 6.56 16.30
CA GLU A 202 -6.02 7.66 16.26
C GLU A 202 -6.66 9.00 15.88
N PHE A 203 -7.63 9.01 14.96
CA PHE A 203 -8.45 10.19 14.67
C PHE A 203 -9.14 10.74 15.93
N ILE A 204 -9.87 9.88 16.65
CA ILE A 204 -10.61 10.28 17.87
C ILE A 204 -9.63 10.82 18.93
N LYS A 205 -8.49 10.16 19.12
CA LYS A 205 -7.43 10.57 20.05
C LYS A 205 -6.83 11.93 19.70
N GLN A 206 -6.55 12.21 18.43
CA GLN A 206 -6.06 13.53 18.00
C GLN A 206 -7.11 14.62 18.19
N VAL A 207 -8.37 14.35 17.85
CA VAL A 207 -9.48 15.30 18.07
C VAL A 207 -9.63 15.62 19.56
N MET A 208 -9.61 14.63 20.45
CA MET A 208 -9.64 14.86 21.90
C MET A 208 -8.43 15.68 22.41
N THR A 209 -7.27 15.52 21.78
CA THR A 209 -6.07 16.30 22.09
C THR A 209 -6.22 17.76 21.69
N PHE A 210 -6.90 18.07 20.58
CA PHE A 210 -7.21 19.45 20.23
C PHE A 210 -8.23 20.08 21.16
N ILE A 211 -9.29 19.34 21.51
CA ILE A 211 -10.34 19.82 22.42
C ILE A 211 -9.77 20.12 23.81
N SER A 212 -8.84 19.32 24.32
CA SER A 212 -8.23 19.56 25.64
C SER A 212 -7.22 20.71 25.68
N LYS A 213 -6.78 21.21 24.53
CA LYS A 213 -5.85 22.34 24.40
C LYS A 213 -6.53 23.67 24.01
N ALA A 214 -7.83 23.64 23.70
CA ALA A 214 -8.66 24.80 23.36
C ALA A 214 -9.35 25.36 24.61
#